data_AF-X1N8Q0-F1
#
_entry.id   AF-X1N8Q0-F1
#
_cell.length_a   1.000
_cell.length_b   1.000
_cell.length_c   1.000
_cell.angle_alpha   90.00
_cell.angle_beta   90.00
_cell.angle_gamma   90.00
#
_symmetry.space_group_name_H-M   'P 1'
#
loop_
_entity.id
_entity.type
_entity.pdbx_description
1 polymer ?
#
loop_
_entity_poly.entity_id
_entity_poly.type
_entity_poly.pdbx_seq_one_letter_code
_entity_poly.pdbx_strand_id
1 'polypeptide(L)' 'GNTSKETISKVLKAIKELNYRPNITARSLAAKKSDFIAIIVPDISNPFFSEMVKGAEDFARENGHLELIIVAEIMLLFF' A
#
# COMPACT_ATOMS: atom_id res chain seq x y z
N GLY A 1 -6.00 -19.08 -13.06
CA GLY A 1 -6.74 -20.12 -12.32
C GLY A 1 -8.13 -20.21 -12.90
N ASN A 2 -8.56 -21.39 -13.36
CA ASN A 2 -9.89 -21.61 -13.90
C ASN A 2 -10.86 -21.94 -12.76
N THR A 3 -11.64 -20.95 -12.32
CA THR A 3 -12.69 -21.15 -11.31
C THR A 3 -14.04 -20.93 -11.96
N SER A 4 -14.96 -21.89 -11.81
CA SER A 4 -16.31 -21.79 -12.39
C SER A 4 -17.09 -20.63 -11.76
N LYS A 5 -17.98 -19.99 -12.55
CA LYS A 5 -18.83 -18.89 -12.08
C LYS A 5 -19.64 -19.26 -10.83
N GLU A 6 -20.03 -20.53 -10.72
CA GLU A 6 -20.79 -21.04 -9.58
C GLU A 6 -19.98 -21.03 -8.28
N THR A 7 -18.71 -21.44 -8.32
CA THR A 7 -17.83 -21.42 -7.15
C THR A 7 -17.54 -20.00 -6.68
N ILE A 8 -17.34 -19.05 -7.61
CA ILE A 8 -17.16 -17.63 -7.29
C ILE A 8 -18.41 -17.09 -6.57
N SER A 9 -19.61 -17.41 -7.08
CA SER A 9 -20.86 -16.94 -6.50
C SER A 9 -21.10 -17.49 -5.08
N LYS A 10 -20.73 -18.75 -4.81
CA LYS A 10 -20.79 -19.36 -3.47
C LYS A 10 -19.84 -18.67 -2.49
N VAL A 11 -18.60 -18.40 -2.90
CA VAL A 11 -17.61 -17.71 -2.07
C VAL A 11 -18.05 -16.28 -1.74
N LEU A 12 -18.54 -15.52 -2.72
CA LEU A 12 -19.03 -14.14 -2.50
C LEU A 12 -20.23 -14.10 -1.52
N LYS A 13 -21.11 -15.09 -1.58
CA LYS A 13 -22.25 -15.20 -0.66
C LYS A 13 -21.78 -15.47 0.78
N ALA A 14 -20.85 -16.41 0.95
CA ALA A 14 -20.24 -16.69 2.24
C ALA A 14 -19.47 -15.48 2.82
N ILE A 15 -18.76 -14.71 1.98
CA ILE A 15 -18.07 -13.47 2.40
C ILE A 15 -19.08 -12.47 2.99
N LYS A 16 -20.24 -12.30 2.34
CA LYS A 16 -21.31 -11.41 2.83
C LYS A 16 -21.92 -11.91 4.14
N GLU A 17 -22.25 -13.20 4.21
CA GLU A 17 -22.89 -13.80 5.39
C GLU A 17 -21.97 -13.79 6.63
N LEU A 18 -20.67 -13.99 6.42
CA LEU A 18 -19.66 -14.02 7.48
C LEU A 18 -19.06 -12.65 7.81
N ASN A 19 -19.47 -11.59 7.09
CA ASN A 19 -18.88 -10.26 7.16
C ASN A 19 -17.34 -10.29 7.05
N TYR A 20 -16.82 -11.19 6.20
CA TYR A 20 -15.39 -11.42 6.06
C TYR A 20 -14.73 -10.20 5.40
N ARG A 21 -13.82 -9.55 6.14
CA ARG A 21 -12.99 -8.47 5.62
C ARG A 21 -11.60 -9.00 5.30
N PRO A 22 -11.19 -9.08 4.03
CA PRO A 22 -9.87 -9.55 3.68
C PRO A 22 -8.80 -8.63 4.30
N ASN A 23 -7.86 -9.21 5.04
CA ASN A 23 -6.73 -8.48 5.60
C ASN A 23 -5.67 -8.28 4.51
N ILE A 24 -5.58 -7.05 4.01
CA ILE A 24 -4.63 -6.62 2.98
C ILE A 24 -3.16 -6.77 3.41
N THR A 25 -2.83 -6.54 4.68
CA THR A 25 -1.47 -6.71 5.22
C THR A 25 -1.06 -8.18 5.23
N ALA A 26 -1.95 -9.07 5.71
CA ALA A 26 -1.72 -10.51 5.70
C ALA A 26 -1.63 -11.08 4.27
N ARG A 27 -2.44 -10.54 3.35
CA ARG A 27 -2.41 -10.93 1.93
C ARG A 27 -1.10 -10.50 1.26
N SER A 28 -0.61 -9.29 1.54
CA SER A 28 0.67 -8.78 1.02
C SER A 28 1.86 -9.60 1.54
N LEU A 29 1.84 -9.96 2.83
CA LEU A 29 2.85 -10.82 3.45
C LEU A 29 2.87 -12.23 2.83
N ALA A 30 1.69 -12.85 2.68
CA ALA A 30 1.56 -14.17 2.06
C ALA A 30 1.95 -14.15 0.57
N ALA A 31 1.67 -13.07 -0.14
CA ALA A 31 2.04 -12.87 -1.54
C ALA A 31 3.54 -12.56 -1.73
N LYS A 32 4.30 -12.32 -0.64
CA LYS A 32 5.67 -11.78 -0.66
C LYS A 32 5.81 -10.53 -1.55
N LYS A 33 4.72 -9.79 -1.72
CA LYS A 33 4.66 -8.58 -2.52
C LYS A 33 4.10 -7.48 -1.64
N SER A 34 4.92 -6.47 -1.41
CA SER A 34 4.54 -5.27 -0.69
C SER A 34 4.08 -4.24 -1.71
N ASP A 35 2.85 -3.74 -1.60
CA ASP A 35 2.36 -2.63 -2.43
C ASP A 35 2.69 -1.26 -1.79
N PHE A 36 3.70 -1.23 -0.92
CA PHE A 36 4.17 -0.02 -0.23
C PHE A 36 5.34 0.62 -0.97
N ILE A 37 5.32 1.95 -1.05
CA ILE A 37 6.43 2.74 -1.58
C ILE A 37 7.01 3.56 -0.41
N ALA A 38 8.32 3.46 -0.18
CA ALA A 38 8.99 4.27 0.83
C ALA A 38 9.68 5.47 0.16
N ILE A 39 9.45 6.67 0.69
CA ILE A 39 10.16 7.89 0.30
C ILE A 39 10.98 8.37 1.49
N ILE A 40 12.27 8.56 1.27
CA ILE A 40 13.19 9.08 2.28
C ILE A 40 13.56 10.50 1.86
N VAL A 41 13.22 11.48 2.70
CA VAL A 41 13.56 12.88 2.47
C VAL A 41 14.39 13.44 3.63
N PRO A 42 15.31 14.39 3.38
CA PRO A 42 16.11 14.99 4.44
C PRO A 42 15.27 15.72 5.50
N ASP A 43 14.25 16.47 5.08
CA ASP A 43 13.34 17.21 5.96
C ASP A 43 11.98 17.40 5.29
N ILE A 44 10.91 16.85 5.89
CA ILE A 44 9.55 16.98 5.35
C ILE A 44 8.95 18.38 5.56
N SER A 45 9.54 19.18 6.45
CA SER A 45 9.14 20.56 6.73
C SER A 45 9.55 21.52 5.61
N ASN A 46 10.53 21.11 4.78
CA ASN A 46 10.92 21.88 3.61
C ASN A 46 9.79 21.82 2.56
N PRO A 47 9.23 22.97 2.13
CA PRO A 47 8.16 23.02 1.14
C PRO A 47 8.46 22.25 -0.16
N PHE A 48 9.72 22.21 -0.60
CA PHE A 48 10.13 21.48 -1.79
C PHE A 48 9.89 19.97 -1.66
N PHE A 49 10.30 19.37 -0.54
CA PHE A 49 10.12 17.93 -0.31
C PHE A 49 8.66 17.60 -0.01
N SER A 50 7.94 18.49 0.69
CA SER A 50 6.51 18.32 0.96
C SER A 50 5.69 18.26 -0.33
N GLU A 51 5.93 19.16 -1.29
CA GLU A 51 5.23 19.19 -2.56
C GLU A 51 5.56 17.97 -3.45
N MET A 52 6.84 17.58 -3.49
CA MET A 52 7.28 16.38 -4.20
C MET A 52 6.61 15.12 -3.64
N VAL A 53 6.64 14.94 -2.33
CA VAL A 53 6.05 13.80 -1.63
C VAL A 53 4.55 13.72 -1.89
N LYS A 54 3.86 14.85 -1.87
CA LYS A 54 2.43 14.93 -2.18
C LYS A 54 2.14 14.46 -3.61
N GLY A 55 2.89 14.93 -4.60
CA GLY A 55 2.74 14.47 -5.99
C GLY A 55 3.04 12.98 -6.16
N ALA A 56 4.05 12.47 -5.46
CA ALA A 56 4.38 11.04 -5.48
C ALA A 56 3.29 10.18 -4.79
N GLU A 57 2.70 10.67 -3.69
CA GLU A 57 1.58 10.03 -3.00
C GLU A 57 0.35 9.94 -3.92
N ASP A 58 0.01 11.03 -4.60
CA ASP A 58 -1.12 11.08 -5.53
C ASP A 58 -0.95 10.08 -6.68
N PHE A 59 0.24 10.05 -7.29
CA PHE A 59 0.54 9.07 -8.35
C PHE A 59 0.50 7.62 -7.84
N ALA A 60 1.05 7.35 -6.66
CA ALA A 60 1.05 6.01 -6.07
C ALA A 60 -0.38 5.53 -5.78
N ARG A 61 -1.24 6.42 -5.25
CA ARG A 61 -2.66 6.17 -4.96
C ARG A 61 -3.42 5.80 -6.24
N GLU A 62 -3.20 6.53 -7.33
CA GLU A 62 -3.84 6.27 -8.63
C GLU A 62 -3.45 4.91 -9.23
N ASN A 63 -2.24 4.43 -8.95
CA ASN A 63 -1.73 3.15 -9.46
C ASN A 63 -2.02 1.96 -8.53
N GLY A 64 -2.80 2.16 -7.46
CA GLY A 64 -3.22 1.08 -6.56
C GLY A 64 -2.16 0.64 -5.55
N HIS A 65 -1.15 1.47 -5.29
CA HIS A 65 -0.23 1.27 -4.17
C HIS A 65 -0.91 1.65 -2.86
N LEU A 66 -0.75 0.81 -1.85
CA LEU A 66 -1.59 0.83 -0.64
C LEU A 66 -1.22 1.93 0.34
N GLU A 67 0.06 2.31 0.44
CA GLU A 67 0.51 3.27 1.46
C GLU A 67 1.93 3.78 1.12
N LEU A 68 2.11 5.11 1.17
CA LEU A 68 3.39 5.78 1.04
C LEU A 68 3.99 5.96 2.44
N ILE A 69 5.17 5.38 2.70
CA ILE A 69 5.86 5.57 3.98
C ILE A 69 6.93 6.62 3.80
N ILE A 70 6.77 7.76 4.46
CA ILE A 70 7.75 8.85 4.45
C ILE A 70 8.63 8.70 5.69
N VAL A 71 9.94 8.59 5.48
CA VAL A 71 10.92 8.65 6.58
C VAL A 71 11.71 9.95 6.41
N ALA A 72 11.62 10.83 7.41
CA ALA A 72 12.48 11.99 7.52
C ALA A 72 13.63 11.65 8.47
N GLU A 73 14.83 12.12 8.13
CA GLU A 73 16.14 11.83 8.74
C GLU A 73 16.81 10.51 8.36
N ILE A 74 17.88 10.63 7.56
CA ILE A 74 19.16 9.93 7.77
C ILE A 74 20.25 10.98 7.63
N MET A 75 20.48 11.78 8.68
CA MET A 75 21.61 12.72 8.76
C MET A 75 22.62 12.27 9.83
N LEU A 76 22.79 10.95 10.02
CA LEU A 76 23.70 10.38 11.03
C LEU A 76 24.69 9.35 10.49
N LEU A 77 24.76 9.12 9.17
CA LEU A 77 25.70 8.16 8.58
C LEU A 77 26.89 8.79 7.81
N PHE A 78 27.09 10.11 7.91
CA PHE A 78 28.18 10.82 7.22
C PHE A 78 29.02 11.76 8.09
N PHE A 79 28.98 11.62 9.43
CA PHE A 79 29.92 12.28 10.34
C PHE A 79 30.75 11.27 11.12
#